data_AF-A0A225UT53-F1
#
_entry.id   AF-A0A225UT53-F1
#
_cell.length_a   1.000
_cell.length_b   1.000
_cell.length_c   1.000
_cell.angle_alpha   90.00
_cell.angle_beta   90.00
_cell.angle_gamma   90.00
#
_symmetry.space_group_name_H-M   'P 1'
#
loop_
_entity.id
_entity.type
_entity.pdbx_description
1 polymer ?
#
loop_
_entity_poly.entity_id
_entity_poly.type
_entity_poly.pdbx_seq_one_letter_code
_entity_poly.pdbx_strand_id
1 'polypeptide(L)'
;MCATGFESPSIPPSSAVNIPAVGNPVPSVDALVADVGARSPSVTFPSGVVAALNAAVDRLSSEVETRDHIIRELRDDNQGLRDQAFQANTWRTQYNNLCKTTADEATAYQNALARANAGISSLNSQLAAARRREVDVARAANQPLQDDLRRVNALLVTHAEEHQRDVARIRDLETSASVAEAARVSAQADRDSAQASVLPIASRAASFSVRVGRCSSFRYSTAGSDTDACASPDCPCAGLENALALSQQASRAEVARLEGLIDQSDLAYTERTMTWRRLLREARAGRESARLVRDALVTRLSDMVTAVGGSLDITQLVRSLESRVEASTYTATPLPPDL
;
A
#
# COMPACT_ATOMS: atom_id res chain seq x y z
N MET A 1 40.38 31.84 -13.89
CA MET A 1 41.07 33.15 -13.92
C MET A 1 42.32 33.02 -13.06
N CYS A 2 43.39 33.70 -13.47
CA CYS A 2 44.83 33.38 -13.26
C CYS A 2 45.27 32.25 -14.22
N ALA A 3 46.31 32.35 -15.06
CA ALA A 3 47.45 33.24 -15.01
C ALA A 3 48.11 33.41 -16.40
N THR A 4 48.51 34.66 -16.67
CA THR A 4 49.80 35.12 -17.22
C THR A 4 50.48 34.29 -18.32
N GLY A 5 50.47 34.86 -19.54
CA GLY A 5 51.39 34.49 -20.61
C GLY A 5 52.84 34.79 -20.23
N PHE A 6 53.68 33.78 -20.35
CA PHE A 6 55.12 33.93 -20.45
C PHE A 6 55.49 33.76 -21.93
N GLU A 7 55.83 34.86 -22.59
CA GLU A 7 56.51 34.81 -23.89
C GLU A 7 57.89 34.18 -23.71
N SER A 8 58.18 33.16 -24.52
CA SER A 8 59.51 32.57 -24.63
C SER A 8 60.50 33.61 -25.16
N PRO A 9 61.72 33.74 -24.60
CA PRO A 9 62.75 34.54 -25.25
C PRO A 9 63.16 33.84 -26.55
N SER A 10 63.06 34.57 -27.66
CA SER A 10 63.53 34.13 -28.97
C SER A 10 65.07 34.08 -28.94
N ILE A 11 65.63 32.88 -29.15
CA ILE A 11 67.08 32.70 -29.30
C ILE A 11 67.44 33.24 -30.70
N PRO A 12 68.34 34.24 -30.83
CA PRO A 12 68.78 34.66 -32.15
C PRO A 12 69.49 33.49 -32.85
N PRO A 13 69.31 33.31 -34.16
CA PRO A 13 69.99 32.23 -34.89
C PRO A 13 71.50 32.40 -34.73
N SER A 14 72.19 31.28 -34.46
CA SER A 14 73.64 31.20 -34.36
C SER A 14 74.29 31.98 -35.49
N SER A 15 74.95 33.09 -35.17
CA SER A 15 75.83 33.77 -36.11
C SER A 15 76.91 32.76 -36.46
N ALA A 16 76.90 32.29 -37.70
CA ALA A 16 77.96 31.45 -38.25
C ALA A 16 79.25 32.29 -38.27
N VAL A 17 79.99 32.27 -37.16
CA VAL A 17 81.39 32.66 -37.16
C VAL A 17 82.09 31.58 -37.97
N ASN A 18 82.37 31.90 -39.24
CA ASN A 18 83.26 31.14 -40.08
C ASN A 18 84.64 31.16 -39.41
N ILE A 19 84.94 30.12 -38.62
CA ILE A 19 86.31 29.87 -38.16
C ILE A 19 87.02 29.27 -39.39
N PRO A 20 88.03 29.95 -39.98
CA PRO A 20 88.76 29.38 -41.10
C PRO A 20 89.44 28.08 -40.66
N ALA A 21 89.47 27.11 -41.58
CA ALA A 21 90.07 25.81 -41.37
C ALA A 21 91.50 25.93 -40.79
N VAL A 22 91.73 25.26 -39.66
CA VAL A 22 93.06 25.03 -39.10
C VAL A 22 93.84 24.20 -40.11
N GLY A 23 94.83 24.81 -40.77
CA GLY A 23 95.59 24.12 -41.81
C GLY A 23 96.57 24.93 -42.65
N ASN A 24 96.79 26.22 -42.36
CA ASN A 24 97.93 26.93 -42.96
C ASN A 24 99.14 26.80 -42.03
N PRO A 25 100.27 26.19 -42.49
CA PRO A 25 101.46 26.08 -41.68
C PRO A 25 101.97 27.49 -41.37
N VAL A 26 101.97 27.83 -40.08
CA VAL A 26 102.74 28.97 -39.59
C VAL A 26 104.21 28.61 -39.83
N PRO A 27 105.00 29.41 -40.57
CA PRO A 27 106.42 29.13 -40.74
C PRO A 27 107.05 29.05 -39.35
N SER A 28 107.79 27.97 -39.06
CA SER A 28 108.45 27.84 -37.77
C SER A 28 109.38 29.04 -37.58
N VAL A 29 109.55 29.46 -36.33
CA VAL A 29 110.48 30.54 -35.97
C VAL A 29 111.88 30.25 -36.53
N ASP A 30 112.25 28.98 -36.71
CA ASP A 30 113.51 28.57 -37.34
C ASP A 30 113.63 29.01 -38.82
N ALA A 31 112.53 29.06 -39.57
CA ALA A 31 112.53 29.50 -40.97
C ALA A 31 112.71 31.03 -41.10
N LEU A 32 112.22 31.82 -40.13
CA LEU A 32 112.43 33.26 -40.08
C LEU A 32 113.82 33.63 -39.54
N VAL A 33 114.35 32.84 -38.60
CA VAL A 33 115.72 33.00 -38.09
C VAL A 33 116.75 32.62 -39.16
N ALA A 34 116.45 31.65 -40.03
CA ALA A 34 117.34 31.28 -41.15
C ALA A 34 117.49 32.37 -42.23
N ASP A 35 116.44 33.16 -42.50
CA ASP A 35 116.48 34.20 -43.55
C ASP A 35 117.19 35.49 -43.07
N VAL A 36 117.12 35.80 -41.77
CA VAL A 36 117.84 36.94 -41.16
C VAL A 36 119.35 36.68 -41.04
N GLY A 37 119.78 35.42 -40.93
CA GLY A 37 121.20 35.06 -40.83
C GLY A 37 122.01 35.24 -42.12
N ALA A 38 121.36 35.39 -43.29
CA ALA A 38 122.03 35.39 -44.59
C ALA A 38 122.48 36.78 -45.10
N ARG A 39 122.17 37.88 -44.41
CA ARG A 39 122.60 39.23 -44.83
C ARG A 39 123.06 40.12 -43.65
N SER A 40 124.38 40.09 -43.44
CA SER A 40 125.24 41.14 -42.83
C SER A 40 125.32 41.17 -41.28
N PRO A 41 126.30 41.92 -40.73
CA PRO A 41 127.66 41.51 -40.36
C PRO A 41 127.81 41.33 -38.83
N SER A 42 128.99 40.90 -38.35
CA SER A 42 129.32 40.83 -36.93
C SER A 42 129.25 42.22 -36.27
N VAL A 43 128.10 42.56 -35.68
CA VAL A 43 127.93 43.75 -34.86
C VAL A 43 128.13 43.35 -33.41
N THR A 44 129.26 43.76 -32.83
CA THR A 44 129.50 43.67 -31.38
C THR A 44 128.68 44.78 -30.72
N PHE A 45 127.54 44.41 -30.14
CA PHE A 45 126.70 45.37 -29.39
C PHE A 45 127.38 45.75 -28.06
N PRO A 46 127.37 47.03 -27.67
CA PRO A 46 127.88 47.44 -26.36
C PRO A 46 127.07 46.81 -25.22
N SER A 47 127.74 46.36 -24.16
CA SER A 47 127.17 45.63 -22.99
C SER A 47 125.85 46.21 -22.44
N GLY A 48 125.66 47.53 -22.47
CA GLY A 48 124.43 48.20 -22.03
C GLY A 48 123.18 47.94 -22.89
N VAL A 49 123.33 47.65 -24.19
CA VAL A 49 122.22 47.34 -25.10
C VAL A 49 121.72 45.91 -24.87
N VAL A 50 122.65 44.97 -24.61
CA VAL A 50 122.31 43.58 -24.29
C VAL A 50 121.59 43.49 -22.94
N ALA A 51 122.02 44.26 -21.94
CA ALA A 51 121.35 44.34 -20.63
C ALA A 51 119.92 44.93 -20.73
N ALA A 52 119.72 45.97 -21.54
CA ALA A 52 118.40 46.56 -21.77
C ALA A 52 117.46 45.60 -22.54
N LEU A 53 118.00 44.85 -23.51
CA LEU A 53 117.24 43.82 -24.22
C LEU A 53 116.80 42.70 -23.27
N ASN A 54 117.71 42.20 -22.42
CA ASN A 54 117.38 41.16 -21.44
C ASN A 54 116.32 41.64 -20.45
N ALA A 55 116.43 42.87 -19.93
CA ALA A 55 115.41 43.44 -19.04
C ALA A 55 114.04 43.60 -19.73
N ALA A 56 114.02 43.93 -21.03
CA ALA A 56 112.79 44.00 -21.81
C ALA A 56 112.18 42.61 -22.06
N VAL A 57 113.02 41.61 -22.33
CA VAL A 57 112.62 40.21 -22.49
C VAL A 57 112.04 39.66 -21.18
N ASP A 58 112.69 39.89 -20.04
CA ASP A 58 112.20 39.45 -18.72
C ASP A 58 110.85 40.08 -18.38
N ARG A 59 110.67 41.37 -18.69
CA ARG A 59 109.40 42.07 -18.49
C ARG A 59 108.29 41.54 -19.40
N LEU A 60 108.61 41.28 -20.67
CA LEU A 60 107.67 40.66 -21.61
C LEU A 60 107.33 39.23 -21.19
N SER A 61 108.30 38.45 -20.70
CA SER A 61 108.07 37.08 -20.20
C SER A 61 107.11 37.09 -19.01
N SER A 62 107.36 37.94 -18.02
CA SER A 62 106.47 38.08 -16.85
C SER A 62 105.06 38.55 -17.25
N GLU A 63 104.95 39.44 -18.23
CA GLU A 63 103.63 39.89 -18.72
C GLU A 63 102.90 38.80 -19.51
N VAL A 64 103.60 38.00 -20.32
CA VAL A 64 103.04 36.82 -21.00
C VAL A 64 102.56 35.80 -19.97
N GLU A 65 103.37 35.48 -18.95
CA GLU A 65 102.96 34.57 -17.87
C GLU A 65 101.72 35.06 -17.12
N THR A 66 101.64 36.37 -16.85
CA THR A 66 100.48 36.99 -16.19
C THR A 66 99.24 36.91 -17.09
N ARG A 67 99.38 37.18 -18.40
CA ARG A 67 98.28 37.07 -19.35
C ARG A 67 97.82 35.63 -19.54
N ASP A 68 98.75 34.68 -19.62
CA ASP A 68 98.45 33.25 -19.71
C ASP A 68 97.74 32.76 -18.44
N HIS A 69 98.14 33.28 -17.28
CA HIS A 69 97.43 33.01 -16.02
C HIS A 69 95.98 33.48 -16.08
N ILE A 70 95.75 34.74 -16.48
CA ILE A 70 94.40 35.33 -16.61
C ILE A 70 93.56 34.59 -17.66
N ILE A 71 94.15 34.22 -18.80
CA ILE A 71 93.43 33.49 -19.87
C ILE A 71 92.99 32.12 -19.39
N ARG A 72 93.82 31.42 -18.61
CA ARG A 72 93.45 30.13 -18.02
C ARG A 72 92.34 30.30 -16.99
N GLU A 73 92.42 31.29 -16.10
CA GLU A 73 91.37 31.59 -15.12
C GLU A 73 90.02 31.89 -15.80
N LEU A 74 90.01 32.77 -16.82
CA LEU A 74 88.81 33.07 -17.60
C LEU A 74 88.26 31.86 -18.35
N ARG A 75 89.12 30.91 -18.76
CA ARG A 75 88.69 29.66 -19.38
C ARG A 75 88.00 28.75 -18.36
N ASP A 76 88.59 28.64 -17.17
CA ASP A 76 88.05 27.83 -16.08
C ASP A 76 86.70 28.42 -15.61
N ASP A 77 86.59 29.74 -15.48
CA ASP A 77 85.34 30.44 -15.16
C ASP A 77 84.27 30.24 -16.24
N ASN A 78 84.63 30.39 -17.52
CA ASN A 78 83.69 30.14 -18.63
C ASN A 78 83.22 28.68 -18.64
N GLN A 79 84.09 27.74 -18.29
CA GLN A 79 83.73 26.34 -18.15
C GLN A 79 82.76 26.14 -16.98
N GLY A 80 83.03 26.75 -15.83
CA GLY A 80 82.13 26.74 -14.67
C GLY A 80 80.73 27.32 -14.97
N LEU A 81 80.67 28.44 -15.70
CA LEU A 81 79.41 29.04 -16.14
C LEU A 81 78.62 28.14 -17.11
N ARG A 82 79.31 27.46 -18.02
CA ARG A 82 78.68 26.48 -18.94
C ARG A 82 78.12 25.29 -18.18
N ASP A 83 78.86 24.76 -17.22
CA ASP A 83 78.42 23.65 -16.38
C ASP A 83 77.22 24.06 -15.52
N GLN A 84 77.23 25.28 -14.96
CA GLN A 84 76.11 25.83 -14.21
C GLN A 84 74.86 26.04 -15.08
N ALA A 85 75.03 26.57 -16.30
CA ALA A 85 73.92 26.72 -17.25
C ALA A 85 73.33 25.37 -17.68
N PHE A 86 74.18 24.36 -17.86
CA PHE A 86 73.74 22.99 -18.14
C PHE A 86 72.92 22.42 -16.98
N GLN A 87 73.42 22.53 -15.75
CA GLN A 87 72.70 22.08 -14.55
C GLN A 87 71.36 22.81 -14.37
N ALA A 88 71.29 24.12 -14.61
CA ALA A 88 70.05 24.89 -14.55
C ALA A 88 69.02 24.40 -15.58
N ASN A 89 69.46 24.07 -16.81
CA ASN A 89 68.58 23.50 -17.82
C ASN A 89 68.08 22.09 -17.45
N THR A 90 68.93 21.26 -16.84
CA THR A 90 68.53 19.95 -16.32
C THR A 90 67.45 20.10 -15.23
N TRP A 91 67.68 20.98 -14.25
CA TRP A 91 66.70 21.26 -13.20
C TRP A 91 65.38 21.80 -13.74
N ARG A 92 65.42 22.74 -14.69
CA ARG A 92 64.22 23.28 -15.34
C ARG A 92 63.42 22.18 -16.04
N THR A 93 64.10 21.26 -16.70
CA THR A 93 63.45 20.12 -17.38
C THR A 93 62.79 19.18 -16.39
N GLN A 94 63.49 18.84 -15.30
CA GLN A 94 62.93 18.00 -14.22
C GLN A 94 61.71 18.67 -13.58
N TYR A 95 61.79 19.97 -13.27
CA TYR A 95 60.67 20.72 -12.72
C TYR A 95 59.47 20.73 -13.66
N ASN A 96 59.67 20.99 -14.95
CA ASN A 96 58.59 20.96 -15.93
C ASN A 96 57.94 19.57 -16.04
N ASN A 97 58.73 18.50 -15.97
CA ASN A 97 58.21 17.14 -15.97
C ASN A 97 57.40 16.82 -14.70
N LEU A 98 57.85 17.30 -13.53
CA LEU A 98 57.11 17.16 -12.28
C LEU A 98 55.78 17.91 -12.33
N CYS A 99 55.77 19.15 -12.83
CA CYS A 99 54.54 19.92 -12.99
C CYS A 99 53.54 19.24 -13.94
N LYS A 100 54.02 18.69 -15.06
CA LYS A 100 53.16 17.95 -16.01
C LYS A 100 52.55 16.69 -15.38
N THR A 101 53.38 15.85 -14.77
CA THR A 101 52.91 14.62 -14.11
C THR A 101 51.91 14.92 -13.00
N THR A 102 52.16 15.96 -12.19
CA THR A 102 51.22 16.37 -11.14
C THR A 102 49.88 16.87 -11.70
N ALA A 103 49.91 17.61 -12.82
CA ALA A 103 48.69 18.06 -13.50
C ALA A 103 47.90 16.90 -14.13
N ASP A 104 48.60 15.94 -14.73
CA ASP A 104 48.01 14.73 -15.30
C ASP A 104 47.38 13.85 -14.20
N GLU A 105 48.06 13.67 -13.07
CA GLU A 105 47.53 12.98 -11.89
C GLU A 105 46.29 13.67 -11.32
N ALA A 106 46.33 15.00 -11.15
CA ALA A 106 45.17 15.76 -10.67
C ALA A 106 43.95 15.58 -11.61
N THR A 107 44.19 15.60 -12.92
CA THR A 107 43.14 15.35 -13.92
C THR A 107 42.62 13.92 -13.85
N ALA A 108 43.50 12.93 -13.66
CA ALA A 108 43.12 11.53 -13.48
C ALA A 108 42.24 11.33 -12.24
N TYR A 109 42.56 11.98 -11.11
CA TYR A 109 41.75 11.94 -9.90
C TYR A 109 40.37 12.60 -10.09
N GLN A 110 40.32 13.76 -10.75
CA GLN A 110 39.04 14.41 -11.07
C GLN A 110 38.16 13.52 -11.95
N ASN A 111 38.74 12.88 -12.96
CA ASN A 111 38.03 11.94 -13.83
C ASN A 111 37.57 10.68 -13.07
N ALA A 112 38.36 10.18 -12.12
CA ALA A 112 37.96 9.08 -11.25
C ALA A 112 36.78 9.46 -10.35
N LEU A 113 36.81 10.65 -9.75
CA LEU A 113 35.73 11.19 -8.93
C LEU A 113 34.43 11.36 -9.73
N ALA A 114 34.51 11.91 -10.94
CA ALA A 114 33.36 12.07 -11.83
C ALA A 114 32.72 10.71 -12.17
N ARG A 115 33.54 9.70 -12.47
CA ARG A 115 33.07 8.33 -12.73
C ARG A 115 32.41 7.71 -11.49
N ALA A 116 33.00 7.88 -10.32
CA ALA A 116 32.41 7.39 -9.06
C ALA A 116 31.05 8.03 -8.78
N ASN A 117 30.94 9.36 -8.94
CA ASN A 117 29.68 10.08 -8.74
C ASN A 117 28.58 9.67 -9.75
N ALA A 118 28.95 9.40 -11.01
CA ALA A 118 28.03 8.85 -12.00
C ALA A 118 27.56 7.43 -11.60
N GLY A 119 28.47 6.60 -11.09
CA GLY A 119 28.15 5.26 -10.55
C GLY A 119 27.17 5.31 -9.38
N ILE A 120 27.43 6.18 -8.39
CA ILE A 120 26.53 6.40 -7.24
C ILE A 120 25.15 6.86 -7.71
N SER A 121 25.07 7.79 -8.65
CA SER A 121 23.80 8.30 -9.19
C SER A 121 23.01 7.20 -9.92
N SER A 122 23.69 6.35 -10.68
CA SER A 122 23.09 5.19 -11.33
C SER A 122 22.53 4.18 -10.32
N LEU A 123 23.32 3.81 -9.31
CA LEU A 123 22.88 2.91 -8.25
C LEU A 123 21.68 3.47 -7.46
N ASN A 124 21.70 4.77 -7.13
CA ASN A 124 20.57 5.41 -6.46
C ASN A 124 19.30 5.37 -7.31
N SER A 125 19.43 5.59 -8.63
CA SER A 125 18.30 5.48 -9.57
C SER A 125 17.75 4.06 -9.65
N GLN A 126 18.63 3.06 -9.69
CA GLN A 126 18.26 1.65 -9.69
C GLN A 126 17.57 1.25 -8.39
N LEU A 127 18.09 1.68 -7.25
CA LEU A 127 17.49 1.42 -5.94
C LEU A 127 16.10 2.06 -5.82
N ALA A 128 15.94 3.29 -6.30
CA ALA A 128 14.63 3.96 -6.32
C ALA A 128 13.63 3.26 -7.25
N ALA A 129 14.09 2.72 -8.39
CA ALA A 129 13.26 1.91 -9.27
C ALA A 129 12.88 0.56 -8.64
N ALA A 130 13.83 -0.11 -7.99
CA ALA A 130 13.61 -1.37 -7.30
C ALA A 130 12.59 -1.23 -6.16
N ARG A 131 12.74 -0.19 -5.31
CA ARG A 131 11.77 0.10 -4.24
C ARG A 131 10.36 0.37 -4.76
N ARG A 132 10.23 1.09 -5.87
CA ARG A 132 8.91 1.32 -6.50
C ARG A 132 8.28 0.01 -6.96
N ARG A 133 9.05 -0.84 -7.64
CA ARG A 133 8.59 -2.17 -8.07
C ARG A 133 8.18 -3.04 -6.88
N GLU A 134 8.95 -3.04 -5.81
CA GLU A 134 8.64 -3.80 -4.59
C GLU A 134 7.29 -3.37 -3.99
N VAL A 135 7.05 -2.05 -3.90
CA VAL A 135 5.76 -1.51 -3.44
C VAL A 135 4.62 -1.90 -4.39
N ASP A 136 4.84 -1.85 -5.70
CA ASP A 136 3.82 -2.19 -6.69
C ASP A 136 3.48 -3.69 -6.66
N VAL A 137 4.48 -4.56 -6.47
CA VAL A 137 4.28 -6.00 -6.26
C VAL A 137 3.50 -6.26 -4.97
N ALA A 138 3.87 -5.60 -3.86
CA ALA A 138 3.16 -5.73 -2.60
C ALA A 138 1.70 -5.24 -2.70
N ARG A 139 1.44 -4.16 -3.45
CA ARG A 139 0.07 -3.69 -3.72
C ARG A 139 -0.72 -4.67 -4.56
N ALA A 140 -0.12 -5.20 -5.63
CA ALA A 140 -0.76 -6.19 -6.49
C ALA A 140 -1.12 -7.47 -5.71
N ALA A 141 -0.23 -7.93 -4.82
CA ALA A 141 -0.49 -9.08 -3.95
C ALA A 141 -1.60 -8.82 -2.92
N ASN A 142 -1.75 -7.59 -2.42
CA ASN A 142 -2.78 -7.23 -1.44
C ASN A 142 -4.14 -6.89 -2.07
N GLN A 143 -4.19 -6.60 -3.37
CA GLN A 143 -5.42 -6.28 -4.09
C GLN A 143 -6.54 -7.34 -3.95
N PRO A 144 -6.30 -8.66 -4.14
CA PRO A 144 -7.36 -9.65 -4.01
C PRO A 144 -7.94 -9.73 -2.60
N LEU A 145 -7.11 -9.55 -1.56
CA LEU A 145 -7.59 -9.51 -0.18
C LEU A 145 -8.48 -8.28 0.05
N GLN A 146 -8.09 -7.11 -0.45
CA GLN A 146 -8.91 -5.90 -0.38
C GLN A 146 -10.25 -6.07 -1.10
N ASP A 147 -10.25 -6.71 -2.26
CA ASP A 147 -11.46 -6.97 -3.03
C ASP A 147 -12.38 -7.99 -2.32
N ASP A 148 -11.81 -9.04 -1.74
CA ASP A 148 -12.58 -9.99 -0.94
C ASP A 148 -13.15 -9.36 0.33
N LEU A 149 -12.40 -8.49 1.01
CA LEU A 149 -12.91 -7.73 2.16
C LEU A 149 -14.08 -6.82 1.77
N ARG A 150 -13.99 -6.14 0.62
CA ARG A 150 -15.11 -5.33 0.09
C ARG A 150 -16.33 -6.20 -0.21
N ARG A 151 -16.14 -7.36 -0.83
CA ARG A 151 -17.22 -8.31 -1.16
C ARG A 151 -17.89 -8.86 0.09
N VAL A 152 -17.10 -9.29 1.08
CA VAL A 152 -17.61 -9.80 2.36
C VAL A 152 -18.38 -8.70 3.09
N ASN A 153 -17.86 -7.47 3.10
CA ASN A 153 -18.55 -6.35 3.75
C ASN A 153 -19.92 -6.07 3.08
N ALA A 154 -19.98 -6.09 1.74
CA ALA A 154 -21.25 -5.95 1.02
C ALA A 154 -22.24 -7.07 1.38
N LEU A 155 -21.78 -8.32 1.44
CA LEU A 155 -22.62 -9.46 1.83
C LEU A 155 -23.12 -9.34 3.28
N LEU A 156 -22.27 -8.91 4.21
CA LEU A 156 -22.65 -8.70 5.61
C LEU A 156 -23.72 -7.62 5.73
N VAL A 157 -23.59 -6.51 4.99
CA VAL A 157 -24.60 -5.44 4.97
C VAL A 157 -25.93 -5.97 4.41
N THR A 158 -25.91 -6.69 3.28
CA THR A 158 -27.14 -7.28 2.71
C THR A 158 -27.80 -8.24 3.68
N HIS A 159 -27.02 -9.11 4.35
CA HIS A 159 -27.55 -10.05 5.34
C HIS A 159 -28.10 -9.33 6.58
N ALA A 160 -27.47 -8.24 7.03
CA ALA A 160 -27.98 -7.45 8.15
C ALA A 160 -29.33 -6.79 7.81
N GLU A 161 -29.47 -6.26 6.59
CA GLU A 161 -30.75 -5.71 6.13
C GLU A 161 -31.84 -6.79 6.00
N GLU A 162 -31.51 -7.95 5.45
CA GLU A 162 -32.44 -9.08 5.37
C GLU A 162 -32.88 -9.54 6.76
N HIS A 163 -31.93 -9.66 7.69
CA HIS A 163 -32.23 -9.96 9.08
C HIS A 163 -33.17 -8.92 9.71
N GLN A 164 -32.96 -7.63 9.44
CA GLN A 164 -33.85 -6.57 9.92
C GLN A 164 -35.27 -6.70 9.33
N ARG A 165 -35.39 -7.08 8.04
CA ARG A 165 -36.68 -7.36 7.40
C ARG A 165 -37.36 -8.58 8.03
N ASP A 166 -36.60 -9.63 8.35
CA ASP A 166 -37.13 -10.82 9.05
C ASP A 166 -37.64 -10.48 10.44
N VAL A 167 -36.89 -9.69 11.21
CA VAL A 167 -37.33 -9.21 12.53
C VAL A 167 -38.63 -8.41 12.43
N ALA A 168 -38.78 -7.58 11.39
CA ALA A 168 -40.03 -6.86 11.15
C ALA A 168 -41.20 -7.82 10.84
N ARG A 169 -41.00 -8.78 9.91
CA ARG A 169 -42.01 -9.80 9.58
C ARG A 169 -42.46 -10.62 10.79
N ILE A 170 -41.51 -10.96 11.66
CA ILE A 170 -41.70 -11.64 12.94
C ILE A 170 -42.63 -10.82 13.84
N ARG A 171 -42.36 -9.53 14.04
CA ARG A 171 -43.21 -8.65 14.86
C ARG A 171 -44.63 -8.51 14.29
N ASP A 172 -44.78 -8.42 12.98
CA ASP A 172 -46.09 -8.36 12.32
C ASP A 172 -46.88 -9.66 12.51
N LEU A 173 -46.19 -10.81 12.44
CA LEU A 173 -46.80 -12.12 12.72
C LEU A 173 -47.20 -12.28 14.19
N GLU A 174 -46.38 -11.80 15.14
CA GLU A 174 -46.71 -11.75 16.57
C GLU A 174 -47.96 -10.89 16.83
N THR A 175 -48.02 -9.72 16.20
CA THR A 175 -49.15 -8.79 16.32
C THR A 175 -50.42 -9.40 15.76
N SER A 176 -50.36 -9.94 14.54
CA SER A 176 -51.53 -10.61 13.92
C SER A 176 -51.97 -11.88 14.67
N ALA A 177 -51.03 -12.62 15.28
CA ALA A 177 -51.34 -13.76 16.13
C ALA A 177 -52.09 -13.34 17.40
N SER A 178 -51.64 -12.25 18.05
CA SER A 178 -52.29 -11.69 19.24
C SER A 178 -53.72 -11.23 18.93
N VAL A 179 -53.94 -10.57 17.78
CA VAL A 179 -55.27 -10.15 17.32
C VAL A 179 -56.18 -11.35 17.05
N ALA A 180 -55.67 -12.39 16.38
CA ALA A 180 -56.47 -13.57 16.09
C ALA A 180 -56.83 -14.36 17.35
N GLU A 181 -55.91 -14.48 18.31
CA GLU A 181 -56.21 -15.13 19.58
C GLU A 181 -57.27 -14.36 20.38
N ALA A 182 -57.20 -13.03 20.41
CA ALA A 182 -58.24 -12.22 21.02
C ALA A 182 -59.61 -12.42 20.35
N ALA A 183 -59.65 -12.51 19.00
CA ALA A 183 -60.88 -12.80 18.26
C ALA A 183 -61.43 -14.20 18.56
N ARG A 184 -60.55 -15.21 18.67
CA ARG A 184 -60.92 -16.59 19.02
C ARG A 184 -61.50 -16.67 20.44
N VAL A 185 -60.85 -16.02 21.42
CA VAL A 185 -61.32 -15.96 22.81
C VAL A 185 -62.68 -15.25 22.89
N SER A 186 -62.88 -14.17 22.13
CA SER A 186 -64.19 -13.49 22.05
C SER A 186 -65.26 -14.40 21.44
N ALA A 187 -64.96 -15.04 20.31
CA ALA A 187 -65.90 -15.96 19.65
C ALA A 187 -66.26 -17.17 20.52
N GLN A 188 -65.29 -17.67 21.30
CA GLN A 188 -65.53 -18.73 22.29
C GLN A 188 -66.47 -18.28 23.41
N ALA A 189 -66.25 -17.08 23.95
CA ALA A 189 -67.14 -16.51 24.98
C ALA A 189 -68.56 -16.30 24.44
N ASP A 190 -68.70 -15.79 23.21
CA ASP A 190 -69.99 -15.62 22.54
C ASP A 190 -70.68 -16.97 22.30
N ARG A 191 -69.92 -18.00 21.92
CA ARG A 191 -70.41 -19.37 21.70
C ARG A 191 -70.94 -19.94 23.01
N ASP A 192 -70.19 -19.85 24.09
CA ASP A 192 -70.57 -20.39 25.40
C ASP A 192 -71.85 -19.70 25.92
N SER A 193 -71.96 -18.38 25.70
CA SER A 193 -73.17 -17.60 26.00
C SER A 193 -74.37 -18.04 25.14
N ALA A 194 -74.17 -18.20 23.82
CA ALA A 194 -75.20 -18.69 22.92
C ALA A 194 -75.66 -20.11 23.29
N GLN A 195 -74.74 -21.01 23.62
CA GLN A 195 -75.06 -22.37 24.07
C GLN A 195 -75.84 -22.37 25.39
N ALA A 196 -75.48 -21.52 26.35
CA ALA A 196 -76.22 -21.37 27.59
C ALA A 196 -77.68 -20.91 27.35
N SER A 197 -77.94 -20.13 26.29
CA SER A 197 -79.29 -19.71 25.90
C SER A 197 -80.12 -20.79 25.20
N VAL A 198 -79.47 -21.76 24.52
CA VAL A 198 -80.13 -22.87 23.80
C VAL A 198 -80.73 -23.88 24.76
N LEU A 199 -80.07 -24.18 25.89
CA LEU A 199 -80.53 -25.18 26.86
C LEU A 199 -81.93 -24.87 27.44
N PRO A 200 -82.23 -23.64 27.90
CA PRO A 200 -83.59 -23.24 28.30
C PRO A 200 -84.62 -23.32 27.16
N ILE A 201 -84.26 -22.94 25.93
CA ILE A 201 -85.16 -22.99 24.77
C ILE A 201 -85.49 -24.44 24.43
N ALA A 202 -84.49 -25.32 24.42
CA ALA A 202 -84.66 -26.76 24.19
C ALA A 202 -85.50 -27.43 25.31
N SER A 203 -85.26 -27.05 26.57
CA SER A 203 -86.06 -27.53 27.70
C SER A 203 -87.52 -27.07 27.63
N ARG A 204 -87.76 -25.82 27.22
CA ARG A 204 -89.11 -25.28 26.98
C ARG A 204 -89.79 -25.95 25.79
N ALA A 205 -89.06 -26.22 24.72
CA ALA A 205 -89.53 -26.98 23.56
C ALA A 205 -89.98 -28.38 23.97
N ALA A 206 -89.13 -29.13 24.68
CA ALA A 206 -89.46 -30.47 25.15
C ALA A 206 -90.68 -30.47 26.09
N SER A 207 -90.74 -29.51 27.01
CA SER A 207 -91.89 -29.35 27.92
C SER A 207 -93.19 -29.02 27.19
N PHE A 208 -93.10 -28.18 26.14
CA PHE A 208 -94.23 -27.82 25.29
C PHE A 208 -94.68 -29.00 24.43
N SER A 209 -93.77 -29.70 23.76
CA SER A 209 -94.07 -30.88 22.95
C SER A 209 -94.66 -32.03 23.80
N VAL A 210 -94.20 -32.24 25.04
CA VAL A 210 -94.82 -33.19 25.98
C VAL A 210 -96.24 -32.76 26.36
N ARG A 211 -96.48 -31.46 26.53
CA ARG A 211 -97.82 -30.91 26.84
C ARG A 211 -98.77 -31.04 25.65
N VAL A 212 -98.33 -30.74 24.44
CA VAL A 212 -99.09 -30.92 23.19
C VAL A 212 -99.33 -32.41 22.92
N GLY A 213 -98.33 -33.26 23.12
CA GLY A 213 -98.42 -34.72 23.03
C GLY A 213 -99.40 -35.34 24.05
N ARG A 214 -99.49 -34.78 25.26
CA ARG A 214 -100.54 -35.15 26.23
C ARG A 214 -101.93 -34.70 25.77
N CYS A 215 -102.06 -33.52 25.19
CA CYS A 215 -103.34 -33.03 24.65
C CYS A 215 -103.82 -33.84 23.43
N SER A 216 -102.91 -34.29 22.57
CA SER A 216 -103.25 -35.16 21.44
C SER A 216 -103.56 -36.59 21.89
N SER A 217 -102.81 -37.15 22.84
CA SER A 217 -103.09 -38.48 23.40
C SER A 217 -104.41 -38.53 24.18
N PHE A 218 -104.78 -37.46 24.89
CA PHE A 218 -106.09 -37.34 25.55
C PHE A 218 -107.26 -37.28 24.55
N ARG A 219 -107.04 -36.78 23.32
CA ARG A 219 -108.07 -36.73 22.27
C ARG A 219 -108.26 -38.05 21.51
N TYR A 220 -107.28 -38.98 21.56
CA TYR A 220 -107.43 -40.30 20.92
C TYR A 220 -108.18 -41.32 21.79
N SER A 221 -108.41 -41.05 23.08
CA SER A 221 -109.21 -41.92 23.95
C SER A 221 -110.70 -41.59 23.98
N THR A 222 -111.11 -40.43 23.44
CA THR A 222 -112.51 -40.02 23.33
C THR A 222 -112.74 -39.26 22.02
N ALA A 223 -112.89 -39.98 20.91
CA ALA A 223 -113.77 -39.63 19.78
C ALA A 223 -113.48 -40.57 18.61
N GLY A 224 -114.49 -41.35 18.25
CA GLY A 224 -114.65 -41.77 16.87
C GLY A 224 -115.14 -40.58 16.03
N SER A 225 -114.82 -40.65 14.74
CA SER A 225 -115.35 -39.86 13.62
C SER A 225 -115.09 -38.35 13.58
N ASP A 226 -114.67 -37.96 12.38
CA ASP A 226 -114.62 -36.65 11.74
C ASP A 226 -113.34 -35.81 11.90
N THR A 227 -112.67 -35.77 10.76
CA THR A 227 -111.40 -35.20 10.34
C THR A 227 -111.42 -33.67 10.23
N ASP A 228 -110.23 -33.07 10.34
CA ASP A 228 -109.81 -31.78 9.75
C ASP A 228 -110.16 -30.43 10.43
N ALA A 229 -110.26 -30.37 11.76
CA ALA A 229 -110.37 -29.07 12.45
C ALA A 229 -109.04 -28.48 13.00
N CYS A 230 -107.87 -29.10 12.78
CA CYS A 230 -106.60 -28.65 13.38
C CYS A 230 -105.56 -28.06 12.40
N ALA A 231 -105.88 -27.92 11.12
CA ALA A 231 -105.01 -27.28 10.13
C ALA A 231 -105.37 -25.80 9.88
N SER A 232 -105.97 -25.12 10.85
CA SER A 232 -106.22 -23.67 10.75
C SER A 232 -104.94 -22.88 11.11
N PRO A 233 -104.48 -21.95 10.26
CA PRO A 233 -103.29 -21.12 10.52
C PRO A 233 -103.38 -20.25 11.78
N ASP A 234 -104.59 -20.08 12.34
CA ASP A 234 -104.88 -19.20 13.47
C ASP A 234 -104.79 -19.90 14.84
N CYS A 235 -104.30 -21.15 14.90
CA CYS A 235 -104.11 -21.84 16.18
C CYS A 235 -102.88 -21.26 16.93
N PRO A 236 -103.07 -20.64 18.13
CA PRO A 236 -101.98 -19.98 18.85
C PRO A 236 -100.81 -20.92 19.21
N CYS A 237 -101.08 -22.22 19.30
CA CYS A 237 -100.09 -23.25 19.60
C CYS A 237 -99.14 -23.50 18.42
N ALA A 238 -99.62 -23.48 17.17
CA ALA A 238 -98.81 -23.73 15.99
C ALA A 238 -97.88 -22.55 15.68
N GLY A 239 -98.35 -21.31 15.90
CA GLY A 239 -97.52 -20.11 15.79
C GLY A 239 -96.37 -20.08 16.81
N LEU A 240 -96.62 -20.56 18.03
CA LEU A 240 -95.62 -20.62 19.10
C LEU A 240 -94.59 -21.73 18.87
N GLU A 241 -95.00 -22.89 18.36
CA GLU A 241 -94.08 -23.96 17.90
C GLU A 241 -93.18 -23.48 16.77
N ASN A 242 -93.75 -22.81 15.76
CA ASN A 242 -92.96 -22.25 14.65
C ASN A 242 -91.99 -21.16 15.14
N ALA A 243 -92.42 -20.26 16.02
CA ALA A 243 -91.54 -19.24 16.58
C ALA A 243 -90.40 -19.85 17.43
N LEU A 244 -90.69 -20.91 18.19
CA LEU A 244 -89.69 -21.62 18.99
C LEU A 244 -88.71 -22.41 18.12
N ALA A 245 -89.21 -23.06 17.06
CA ALA A 245 -88.39 -23.78 16.09
C ALA A 245 -87.46 -22.82 15.33
N LEU A 246 -87.96 -21.65 14.91
CA LEU A 246 -87.16 -20.59 14.29
C LEU A 246 -86.11 -20.04 15.27
N SER A 247 -86.45 -19.83 16.54
CA SER A 247 -85.50 -19.40 17.57
C SER A 247 -84.42 -20.46 17.84
N GLN A 248 -84.79 -21.75 17.86
CA GLN A 248 -83.84 -22.86 18.00
C GLN A 248 -82.94 -23.00 16.75
N GLN A 249 -83.48 -22.78 15.56
CA GLN A 249 -82.71 -22.81 14.32
C GLN A 249 -81.76 -21.62 14.22
N ALA A 250 -82.20 -20.41 14.60
CA ALA A 250 -81.36 -19.22 14.62
C ALA A 250 -80.20 -19.36 15.62
N SER A 251 -80.47 -19.85 16.83
CA SER A 251 -79.42 -20.09 17.83
C SER A 251 -78.44 -21.20 17.42
N ARG A 252 -78.91 -22.28 16.79
CA ARG A 252 -78.03 -23.31 16.20
C ARG A 252 -77.19 -22.78 15.04
N ALA A 253 -77.77 -21.94 14.18
CA ALA A 253 -77.05 -21.30 13.08
C ALA A 253 -75.95 -20.37 13.60
N GLU A 254 -76.21 -19.63 14.68
CA GLU A 254 -75.21 -18.77 15.31
C GLU A 254 -74.08 -19.57 15.96
N VAL A 255 -74.39 -20.69 16.65
CA VAL A 255 -73.39 -21.61 17.18
C VAL A 255 -72.49 -22.17 16.07
N ALA A 256 -73.07 -22.56 14.92
CA ALA A 256 -72.32 -23.05 13.77
C ALA A 256 -71.44 -21.96 13.12
N ARG A 257 -71.92 -20.70 13.10
CA ARG A 257 -71.14 -19.55 12.62
C ARG A 257 -69.91 -19.32 13.50
N LEU A 258 -70.07 -19.41 14.82
CA LEU A 258 -69.00 -19.24 15.79
C LEU A 258 -67.99 -20.41 15.76
N GLU A 259 -68.45 -21.65 15.55
CA GLU A 259 -67.56 -22.80 15.27
C GLU A 259 -66.68 -22.55 14.05
N GLY A 260 -67.28 -22.07 12.96
CA GLY A 260 -66.52 -21.74 11.75
C GLY A 260 -65.45 -20.67 11.98
N LEU A 261 -65.69 -19.69 12.86
CA LEU A 261 -64.68 -18.68 13.22
C LEU A 261 -63.56 -19.26 14.11
N ILE A 262 -63.88 -20.19 15.00
CA ILE A 262 -62.89 -20.90 15.82
C ILE A 262 -62.00 -21.76 14.92
N ASP A 263 -62.60 -22.56 14.02
CA ASP A 263 -61.87 -23.40 13.07
C ASP A 263 -60.96 -22.57 12.14
N GLN A 264 -61.44 -21.42 11.65
CA GLN A 264 -60.62 -20.49 10.87
C GLN A 264 -59.47 -19.90 11.69
N SER A 265 -59.69 -19.61 12.97
CA SER A 265 -58.66 -19.08 13.87
C SER A 265 -57.60 -20.13 14.17
N ASP A 266 -58.00 -21.38 14.39
CA ASP A 266 -57.10 -22.52 14.62
C ASP A 266 -56.26 -22.81 13.38
N LEU A 267 -56.87 -22.79 12.19
CA LEU A 267 -56.15 -22.91 10.93
C LEU A 267 -55.11 -21.79 10.77
N ALA A 268 -55.51 -20.53 10.98
CA ALA A 268 -54.60 -19.39 10.89
C ALA A 268 -53.45 -19.48 11.93
N TYR A 269 -53.71 -19.99 13.13
CA TYR A 269 -52.69 -20.24 14.15
C TYR A 269 -51.68 -21.31 13.71
N THR A 270 -52.15 -22.41 13.13
CA THR A 270 -51.26 -23.48 12.62
C THR A 270 -50.39 -23.00 11.46
N GLU A 271 -50.94 -22.26 10.51
CA GLU A 271 -50.18 -21.67 9.38
C GLU A 271 -49.10 -20.70 9.86
N ARG A 272 -49.42 -19.81 10.81
CA ARG A 272 -48.42 -18.92 11.42
C ARG A 272 -47.34 -19.71 12.13
N THR A 273 -47.70 -20.72 12.92
CA THR A 273 -46.73 -21.57 13.63
C THR A 273 -45.75 -22.24 12.66
N MET A 274 -46.25 -22.72 11.52
CA MET A 274 -45.41 -23.31 10.48
C MET A 274 -44.47 -22.28 9.85
N THR A 275 -44.97 -21.07 9.59
CA THR A 275 -44.18 -19.94 9.07
C THR A 275 -43.07 -19.53 10.04
N TRP A 276 -43.37 -19.42 11.33
CA TRP A 276 -42.39 -19.14 12.39
C TRP A 276 -41.28 -20.20 12.46
N ARG A 277 -41.66 -21.48 12.45
CA ARG A 277 -40.69 -22.58 12.44
C ARG A 277 -39.80 -22.56 11.20
N ARG A 278 -40.31 -22.07 10.07
CA ARG A 278 -39.53 -21.90 8.85
C ARG A 278 -38.50 -20.78 9.00
N LEU A 279 -38.93 -19.59 9.42
CA LEU A 279 -38.04 -18.44 9.65
C LEU A 279 -36.93 -18.77 10.66
N LEU A 280 -37.25 -19.48 11.74
CA LEU A 280 -36.25 -19.92 12.73
C LEU A 280 -35.21 -20.89 12.15
N ARG A 281 -35.61 -21.77 11.21
CA ARG A 281 -34.68 -22.67 10.53
C ARG A 281 -33.78 -21.91 9.58
N GLU A 282 -34.35 -20.99 8.80
CA GLU A 282 -33.60 -20.13 7.87
C GLU A 282 -32.61 -19.25 8.64
N ALA A 283 -33.00 -18.63 9.76
CA ALA A 283 -32.10 -17.86 10.61
C ALA A 283 -30.97 -18.69 11.24
N ARG A 284 -31.24 -19.95 11.62
CA ARG A 284 -30.19 -20.87 12.09
C ARG A 284 -29.22 -21.24 10.96
N ALA A 285 -29.73 -21.50 9.76
CA ALA A 285 -28.90 -21.78 8.59
C ALA A 285 -28.04 -20.56 8.22
N GLY A 286 -28.59 -19.34 8.26
CA GLY A 286 -27.85 -18.10 8.03
C GLY A 286 -26.70 -17.89 9.01
N ARG A 287 -26.92 -18.15 10.31
CA ARG A 287 -25.84 -18.11 11.32
C ARG A 287 -24.74 -19.12 11.04
N GLU A 288 -25.09 -20.32 10.58
CA GLU A 288 -24.11 -21.35 10.26
C GLU A 288 -23.30 -20.97 9.01
N SER A 289 -23.95 -20.45 7.97
CA SER A 289 -23.27 -19.90 6.80
C SER A 289 -22.30 -18.77 7.16
N ALA A 290 -22.68 -17.87 8.08
CA ALA A 290 -21.79 -16.80 8.55
C ALA A 290 -20.56 -17.35 9.29
N ARG A 291 -20.71 -18.41 10.09
CA ARG A 291 -19.58 -19.09 10.73
C ARG A 291 -18.64 -19.72 9.70
N LEU A 292 -19.18 -20.40 8.69
CA LEU A 292 -18.37 -21.00 7.62
C LEU A 292 -17.58 -19.94 6.85
N VAL A 293 -18.21 -18.79 6.52
CA VAL A 293 -17.51 -17.68 5.86
C VAL A 293 -16.38 -17.12 6.74
N ARG A 294 -16.65 -16.92 8.04
CA ARG A 294 -15.63 -16.47 8.99
C ARG A 294 -14.46 -17.44 9.06
N ASP A 295 -14.73 -18.73 9.21
CA ASP A 295 -13.69 -19.76 9.38
C ASP A 295 -12.85 -19.91 8.09
N ALA A 296 -13.48 -19.77 6.91
CA ALA A 296 -12.79 -19.73 5.62
C ALA A 296 -11.87 -18.50 5.48
N LEU A 297 -12.33 -17.31 5.91
CA LEU A 297 -11.51 -16.08 5.90
C LEU A 297 -10.32 -16.19 6.84
N VAL A 298 -10.53 -16.73 8.04
CA VAL A 298 -9.45 -16.98 9.02
C VAL A 298 -8.41 -17.92 8.44
N THR A 299 -8.85 -19.01 7.81
CA THR A 299 -7.94 -19.98 7.16
C THR A 299 -7.11 -19.30 6.07
N ARG A 300 -7.76 -18.54 5.18
CA ARG A 300 -7.06 -17.83 4.09
C ARG A 300 -6.08 -16.76 4.58
N LEU A 301 -6.43 -16.03 5.65
CA LEU A 301 -5.53 -15.09 6.30
C LEU A 301 -4.30 -15.80 6.87
N SER A 302 -4.50 -16.95 7.53
CA SER A 302 -3.42 -17.78 8.03
C SER A 302 -2.49 -18.26 6.90
N ASP A 303 -3.06 -18.73 5.79
CA ASP A 303 -2.28 -19.18 4.62
C ASP A 303 -1.45 -18.04 4.02
N MET A 304 -2.01 -16.84 3.88
CA MET A 304 -1.28 -15.67 3.38
C MET A 304 -0.16 -15.24 4.32
N VAL A 305 -0.42 -15.19 5.64
CA VAL A 305 0.61 -14.82 6.63
C VAL A 305 1.75 -15.85 6.62
N THR A 306 1.42 -17.14 6.54
CA THR A 306 2.40 -18.22 6.46
C THR A 306 3.20 -18.15 5.15
N ALA A 307 2.56 -17.82 4.02
CA ALA A 307 3.22 -17.67 2.73
C ALA A 307 4.26 -16.53 2.70
N VAL A 308 4.11 -15.51 3.55
CA VAL A 308 5.07 -14.40 3.70
C VAL A 308 6.09 -14.69 4.83
N GLY A 309 6.06 -15.89 5.43
CA GLY A 309 6.96 -16.31 6.50
C GLY A 309 6.61 -15.75 7.88
N GLY A 310 5.40 -15.21 8.05
CA GLY A 310 4.88 -14.73 9.33
C GLY A 310 4.14 -15.82 10.12
N SER A 311 3.81 -15.51 11.36
CA SER A 311 2.95 -16.32 12.24
C SER A 311 1.78 -15.48 12.72
N LEU A 312 0.56 -16.02 12.65
CA LEU A 312 -0.67 -15.38 13.11
C LEU A 312 -1.27 -16.18 14.27
N ASP A 313 -1.41 -15.57 15.45
CA ASP A 313 -2.21 -16.15 16.54
C ASP A 313 -3.70 -15.92 16.25
N ILE A 314 -4.32 -16.92 15.61
CA ILE A 314 -5.74 -16.93 15.27
C ILE A 314 -6.61 -16.76 16.52
N THR A 315 -6.22 -17.36 17.65
CA THR A 315 -7.03 -17.34 18.87
C THR A 315 -7.04 -15.94 19.49
N GLN A 316 -5.91 -15.24 19.48
CA GLN A 316 -5.83 -13.86 19.91
C GLN A 316 -6.58 -12.90 18.97
N LEU A 317 -6.48 -13.12 17.65
CA LEU A 317 -7.18 -12.32 16.65
C LEU A 317 -8.70 -12.42 16.80
N VAL A 318 -9.24 -13.63 16.90
CA VAL A 318 -10.68 -13.87 17.07
C VAL A 318 -11.18 -13.22 18.36
N ARG A 319 -10.49 -13.42 19.48
CA ARG A 319 -10.86 -12.83 20.77
C ARG A 319 -10.88 -11.30 20.74
N SER A 320 -9.92 -10.68 20.03
CA SER A 320 -9.87 -9.22 19.83
C SER A 320 -11.04 -8.71 18.99
N LEU A 321 -11.37 -9.41 17.89
CA LEU A 321 -12.49 -9.07 17.04
C LEU A 321 -13.83 -9.20 17.79
N GLU A 322 -14.03 -10.27 18.53
CA GLU A 322 -15.22 -10.50 19.37
C GLU A 322 -15.38 -9.39 20.40
N SER A 323 -14.31 -9.04 21.13
CA SER A 323 -14.32 -7.94 22.09
C SER A 323 -14.70 -6.58 21.47
N ARG A 324 -14.24 -6.28 20.25
CA ARG A 324 -14.62 -5.04 19.56
C ARG A 324 -16.07 -5.03 19.09
N VAL A 325 -16.59 -6.17 18.62
CA VAL A 325 -18.00 -6.28 18.21
C VAL A 325 -18.92 -6.16 19.42
N GLU A 326 -18.57 -6.77 20.55
CA GLU A 326 -19.29 -6.57 21.81
C GLU A 326 -19.28 -5.11 22.22
N ALA A 327 -18.12 -4.45 22.21
CA ALA A 327 -18.02 -3.02 22.50
C ALA A 327 -18.89 -2.16 21.58
N SER A 328 -18.92 -2.44 20.27
CA SER A 328 -19.75 -1.66 19.34
C SER A 328 -21.24 -1.89 19.54
N THR A 329 -21.63 -3.11 19.90
CA THR A 329 -23.03 -3.48 20.18
C THR A 329 -23.56 -2.76 21.43
N TYR A 330 -22.74 -2.63 22.47
CA TYR A 330 -23.07 -1.85 23.66
C TYR A 330 -23.12 -0.33 23.41
N THR A 331 -22.33 0.21 22.49
CA THR A 331 -22.39 1.64 22.14
C THR A 331 -23.57 2.01 21.22
N ALA A 332 -24.07 1.06 20.41
CA ALA A 332 -25.13 1.32 19.44
C ALA A 332 -26.54 1.36 20.05
N THR A 333 -26.69 0.98 21.32
CA THR A 333 -28.00 0.92 22.00
C THR A 333 -27.97 1.73 23.29
N PRO A 334 -28.20 3.06 23.26
CA PRO A 334 -28.67 3.73 24.45
C PRO A 334 -30.10 3.25 24.68
N LEU A 335 -30.28 2.27 25.57
CA LEU A 335 -31.59 2.00 26.15
C LEU A 335 -32.04 3.29 26.85
N PRO A 336 -33.20 3.87 26.51
CA PRO A 336 -33.71 5.00 27.27
C PRO A 336 -33.99 4.53 28.71
N PRO A 337 -33.55 5.27 29.73
CA PRO A 337 -34.01 5.02 31.09
C PRO A 337 -35.47 5.50 31.17
N ASP A 338 -36.33 4.57 31.55
CA ASP A 338 -37.69 4.76 32.08
C ASP A 338 -38.71 5.50 31.19
N LEU A 339 -39.67 4.72 30.66
CA LEU A 339 -41.11 5.03 30.61
C LEU A 339 -41.92 3.75 30.82
#